data_AF-A0AAN6C9N9-F1
#
_entry.id   AF-A0AAN6C9N9-F1
#
_cell.length_a   1.000
_cell.length_b   1.000
_cell.length_c   1.000
_cell.angle_alpha   90.00
_cell.angle_beta   90.00
_cell.angle_gamma   90.00
#
_symmetry.space_group_name_H-M   'P 1'
#
loop_
_entity.id
_entity.type
_entity.pdbx_description
1 polymer ?
#
loop_
_entity_poly.entity_id
_entity_poly.type
_entity_poly.pdbx_seq_one_letter_code
_entity_poly.pdbx_strand_id
1 'polypeptide(L)'
;MASPFTTPVGEETAEMLHMKLNLLNEKLIQREKELTELAADVAKKLAGNVSIAERERQEQRASDACHRIRTIQREYDELWQRWYKMLQQEGNVDGNKLKLEMKKNDEMRLEQEKR
;
A
#
# COMPACT_ATOMS: atom_id res chain seq x y z
N MET A 1 29.26 13.66 -32.22
CA MET A 1 28.80 14.67 -31.23
C MET A 1 27.45 14.20 -30.73
N ALA A 2 27.39 13.53 -29.59
CA ALA A 2 26.12 13.12 -28.98
C ALA A 2 25.56 14.31 -28.19
N SER A 3 24.29 14.63 -28.42
CA SER A 3 23.57 15.72 -27.74
C SER A 3 23.48 15.44 -26.23
N PRO A 4 23.77 16.42 -25.34
CA PRO A 4 23.77 16.20 -23.89
C PRO A 4 22.37 16.27 -23.24
N PHE A 5 21.30 16.30 -24.02
CA PHE A 5 19.92 16.33 -23.53
C PHE A 5 19.08 15.26 -24.24
N THR A 6 19.18 14.02 -23.76
CA THR A 6 18.27 12.93 -24.13
C THR A 6 17.71 12.21 -22.91
N THR A 7 17.60 12.88 -21.76
CA THR A 7 16.65 12.42 -20.72
C THR A 7 15.28 12.95 -21.10
N PRO A 8 14.30 12.08 -21.41
CA PRO A 8 12.95 12.52 -21.72
C PRO A 8 12.37 13.16 -20.47
N VAL A 9 12.00 14.43 -20.56
CA VAL A 9 11.19 15.11 -19.55
C VAL A 9 9.84 14.39 -19.52
N GLY A 10 9.67 13.49 -18.55
CA GLY A 10 8.50 12.62 -18.44
C GLY A 10 8.80 11.16 -18.03
N GLU A 11 10.06 10.72 -18.01
CA GLU A 11 10.39 9.39 -17.51
C GLU A 11 10.36 9.34 -15.98
N GLU A 12 9.48 8.48 -15.46
CA GLU A 12 9.42 8.15 -14.04
C GLU A 12 10.75 7.56 -13.57
N THR A 13 11.45 8.23 -12.65
CA THR A 13 12.70 7.72 -12.08
C THR A 13 12.44 6.74 -10.93
N ALA A 14 13.43 5.90 -10.61
CA ALA A 14 13.34 4.98 -9.48
C ALA A 14 13.13 5.73 -8.15
N GLU A 15 13.71 6.93 -7.99
CA GLU A 15 13.50 7.77 -6.81
C GLU A 15 12.05 8.29 -6.72
N MET A 16 11.45 8.68 -7.85
CA MET A 16 10.05 9.10 -7.90
C MET A 16 9.10 7.95 -7.57
N LEU A 17 9.37 6.74 -8.09
CA LEU A 17 8.59 5.54 -7.75
C LEU A 17 8.73 5.18 -6.27
N HIS A 18 9.93 5.28 -5.69
CA HIS A 18 10.15 5.06 -4.27
C HIS A 18 9.39 6.08 -3.39
N MET A 19 9.36 7.35 -3.79
CA MET A 19 8.57 8.37 -3.10
C MET A 19 7.07 8.09 -3.18
N LYS A 20 6.57 7.63 -4.33
CA LYS A 20 5.16 7.22 -4.49
C LYS A 20 4.82 6.01 -3.62
N LEU A 21 5.72 5.03 -3.52
CA LEU A 21 5.57 3.86 -2.66
C LEU A 21 5.46 4.27 -1.18
N ASN A 22 6.32 5.17 -0.71
CA ASN A 22 6.26 5.67 0.67
C ASN A 22 4.93 6.39 0.97
N LEU A 23 4.47 7.24 0.05
CA LEU A 23 3.19 7.93 0.21
C LEU A 23 1.99 6.97 0.22
N LEU A 24 2.03 5.91 -0.58
CA LEU A 24 1.00 4.87 -0.55
C LEU A 24 1.05 4.06 0.75
N ASN A 25 2.24 3.72 1.23
CA ASN A 25 2.41 3.01 2.50
C ASN A 25 1.85 3.81 3.68
N GLU A 26 2.14 5.12 3.74
CA GLU A 26 1.56 6.02 4.76
C GLU A 26 0.03 6.06 4.71
N LYS A 27 -0.55 6.15 3.50
CA LYS A 27 -2.00 6.10 3.31
C LYS A 27 -2.58 4.77 3.75
N LEU A 28 -1.89 3.67 3.47
CA LEU A 28 -2.33 2.33 3.83
C LEU A 28 -2.36 2.18 5.36
N ILE A 29 -1.29 2.57 6.05
CA ILE A 29 -1.22 2.61 7.52
C ILE A 29 -2.35 3.47 8.11
N GLN A 30 -2.64 4.62 7.50
CA GLN A 30 -3.73 5.49 7.97
C GLN A 30 -5.10 4.82 7.80
N ARG A 31 -5.34 4.14 6.66
CA ARG A 31 -6.59 3.42 6.41
C ARG A 31 -6.76 2.19 7.32
N GLU A 32 -5.68 1.49 7.64
CA GLU A 32 -5.69 0.40 8.62
C GLU A 32 -6.08 0.89 10.02
N LYS A 33 -5.57 2.05 10.45
CA LYS A 33 -5.98 2.67 11.72
C LYS A 33 -7.47 3.03 11.73
N GLU A 34 -7.94 3.69 10.68
CA GLU A 34 -9.37 4.01 10.53
C GLU A 34 -10.26 2.76 10.56
N LEU A 35 -9.82 1.67 9.92
CA LEU A 35 -10.57 0.41 9.91
C LEU A 35 -10.57 -0.25 11.30
N THR A 36 -9.45 -0.17 12.03
CA THR A 36 -9.36 -0.64 13.41
C THR A 36 -10.28 0.15 14.34
N GLU A 37 -10.32 1.47 14.20
CA GLU A 37 -11.24 2.34 14.94
C GLU A 37 -12.71 2.04 14.61
N LEU A 38 -13.03 1.86 13.33
CA LEU A 38 -14.37 1.47 12.89
C LEU A 38 -14.77 0.12 13.48
N ALA A 39 -13.88 -0.88 13.46
CA ALA A 39 -14.13 -2.19 14.03
C ALA A 39 -14.41 -2.12 15.54
N ALA A 40 -13.63 -1.32 16.28
CA ALA A 40 -13.85 -1.08 17.70
C ALA A 40 -15.19 -0.39 17.99
N ASP A 41 -15.56 0.59 17.17
CA ASP A 41 -16.82 1.34 17.31
C ASP A 41 -18.04 0.47 16.98
N VAL A 42 -17.93 -0.40 15.97
CA VAL A 42 -18.91 -1.43 15.63
C VAL A 42 -19.05 -2.44 16.77
N ALA A 43 -17.94 -2.97 17.31
CA ALA A 43 -17.97 -3.90 18.44
C ALA A 43 -18.66 -3.29 19.68
N LYS A 44 -18.38 -2.01 19.97
CA LYS A 44 -19.02 -1.27 21.07
C LYS A 44 -20.53 -1.09 20.85
N LYS A 45 -20.96 -0.81 19.62
CA LYS A 45 -22.38 -0.69 19.27
C LYS A 45 -23.10 -2.02 19.32
N LEU A 46 -22.50 -3.09 18.75
CA LEU A 46 -23.04 -4.46 18.75
C LEU A 46 -23.13 -5.09 20.14
N ALA A 47 -22.40 -4.59 21.14
CA ALA A 47 -22.59 -4.98 22.54
C ALA A 47 -23.95 -4.54 23.13
N GLY A 48 -24.69 -3.67 22.44
CA GLY A 48 -26.09 -3.34 22.73
C GLY A 48 -27.07 -4.01 21.76
N ASN A 49 -28.38 -3.83 21.98
CA ASN A 49 -29.41 -4.27 21.05
C ASN A 49 -29.43 -3.37 19.79
N VAL A 50 -28.58 -3.67 18.81
CA VAL A 50 -28.52 -2.98 17.52
C VAL A 50 -29.60 -3.53 16.59
N SER A 51 -30.29 -2.64 15.87
CA SER A 51 -31.24 -3.07 14.86
C SER A 51 -30.54 -3.74 13.67
N ILE A 52 -31.21 -4.67 13.00
CA ILE A 52 -30.68 -5.36 11.81
C ILE A 52 -30.19 -4.36 10.76
N ALA A 53 -30.95 -3.27 10.55
CA ALA A 53 -30.61 -2.22 9.58
C ALA A 53 -29.35 -1.41 9.93
N GLU A 54 -28.97 -1.30 11.21
CA GLU A 54 -27.71 -0.67 11.60
C GLU A 54 -26.56 -1.66 11.47
N ARG A 55 -26.78 -2.95 11.77
CA ARG A 55 -25.80 -4.01 11.54
C ARG A 55 -25.41 -4.12 10.06
N GLU A 56 -26.38 -4.18 9.15
CA GLU A 56 -26.16 -4.23 7.70
C GLU A 56 -25.36 -3.01 7.20
N ARG A 57 -25.65 -1.82 7.74
CA ARG A 57 -24.90 -0.59 7.41
C ARG A 57 -23.44 -0.66 7.83
N GLN A 58 -23.15 -1.22 9.00
CA GLN A 58 -21.77 -1.38 9.48
C GLN A 58 -21.01 -2.45 8.70
N GLU A 59 -21.66 -3.58 8.39
CA GLU A 59 -21.09 -4.63 7.53
C GLU A 59 -20.75 -4.09 6.13
N GLN A 60 -21.62 -3.28 5.53
CA GLN A 60 -21.34 -2.63 4.24
C GLN A 60 -20.14 -1.66 4.34
N ARG A 61 -20.08 -0.82 5.38
CA ARG A 61 -18.95 0.11 5.58
C ARG A 61 -17.61 -0.61 5.74
N ALA A 62 -17.61 -1.71 6.51
CA ALA A 62 -16.43 -2.56 6.67
C ALA A 62 -16.01 -3.18 5.33
N SER A 63 -16.97 -3.71 4.57
CA SER A 63 -16.73 -4.27 3.22
C SER A 63 -16.12 -3.22 2.28
N ASP A 64 -16.66 -2.01 2.24
CA ASP A 64 -16.16 -0.90 1.42
C ASP A 64 -14.75 -0.45 1.84
N ALA A 65 -14.46 -0.44 3.15
CA ALA A 65 -13.13 -0.15 3.67
C ALA A 65 -12.11 -1.22 3.25
N CYS A 66 -12.47 -2.50 3.40
CA CYS A 66 -11.67 -3.63 2.93
C CYS A 66 -11.40 -3.57 1.42
N HIS A 67 -12.41 -3.22 0.62
CA HIS A 67 -12.23 -3.10 -0.83
C HIS A 67 -11.22 -2.00 -1.18
N ARG A 68 -11.31 -0.82 -0.53
CA ARG A 68 -10.36 0.28 -0.73
C ARG A 68 -8.93 -0.10 -0.36
N ILE A 69 -8.74 -0.80 0.75
CA ILE A 69 -7.40 -1.27 1.16
C ILE A 69 -6.81 -2.21 0.11
N ARG A 70 -7.59 -3.17 -0.40
CA ARG A 70 -7.12 -4.08 -1.46
C ARG A 70 -6.73 -3.36 -2.75
N THR A 71 -7.46 -2.32 -3.12
CA THR A 71 -7.11 -1.50 -4.29
C THR A 71 -5.77 -0.79 -4.08
N ILE A 72 -5.57 -0.16 -2.91
CA ILE A 72 -4.31 0.51 -2.57
C ILE A 72 -3.14 -0.48 -2.52
N GLN A 73 -3.36 -1.68 -1.98
CA GLN A 73 -2.36 -2.76 -1.96
C GLN A 73 -1.93 -3.17 -3.38
N ARG A 74 -2.89 -3.34 -4.30
CA ARG A 74 -2.57 -3.67 -5.70
C ARG A 74 -1.76 -2.57 -6.38
N GLU A 75 -2.15 -1.31 -6.18
CA GLU A 75 -1.40 -0.17 -6.72
C GLU A 75 0.03 -0.11 -6.15
N TYR A 76 0.18 -0.37 -4.85
CA TYR A 76 1.48 -0.47 -4.20
C TYR A 76 2.34 -1.60 -4.80
N ASP A 77 1.78 -2.80 -4.95
CA ASP A 77 2.46 -3.95 -5.53
C ASP A 77 2.91 -3.70 -6.98
N GLU A 78 2.04 -3.08 -7.79
CA GLU A 78 2.37 -2.71 -9.17
C GLU A 78 3.53 -1.71 -9.24
N LEU A 79 3.51 -0.68 -8.40
CA LEU A 79 4.59 0.31 -8.32
C LEU A 79 5.87 -0.31 -7.78
N TRP A 80 5.78 -1.23 -6.83
CA TRP A 80 6.91 -1.96 -6.28
C TRP A 80 7.60 -2.78 -7.36
N GLN A 81 6.84 -3.54 -8.14
CA GLN A 81 7.36 -4.35 -9.24
C GLN A 81 8.03 -3.48 -10.32
N ARG A 82 7.46 -2.31 -10.64
CA ARG A 82 8.05 -1.36 -11.60
C ARG A 82 9.37 -0.79 -11.08
N TRP A 83 9.38 -0.33 -9.83
CA TRP A 83 10.57 0.20 -9.17
C TRP A 83 11.69 -0.85 -9.12
N TYR A 84 11.35 -2.06 -8.70
CA TYR A 84 12.29 -3.17 -8.60
C TYR A 84 12.93 -3.52 -9.94
N LYS A 85 12.13 -3.57 -11.03
CA LYS A 85 12.66 -3.80 -12.38
C LYS A 85 13.60 -2.68 -12.82
N MET A 86 13.29 -1.43 -12.51
CA MET A 86 14.10 -0.28 -12.88
C MET A 86 15.47 -0.32 -12.17
N LEU A 87 15.49 -0.67 -10.88
CA LEU A 87 16.71 -0.87 -10.11
C LEU A 87 17.60 -2.00 -10.66
N GLN A 88 17.01 -3.10 -11.13
CA GLN A 88 17.76 -4.20 -11.76
C GLN A 88 18.38 -3.77 -13.10
N GLN A 89 17.69 -2.93 -13.86
CA GLN A 89 18.15 -2.45 -15.18
C GLN A 89 19.25 -1.39 -15.08
N GLU A 90 19.20 -0.52 -14.07
CA GLU A 90 20.21 0.52 -13.86
C GLU A 90 21.55 -0.05 -13.36
N GLY A 91 21.59 -1.31 -12.90
CA GLY A 91 22.81 -1.98 -12.43
C GLY A 91 23.48 -1.32 -11.22
N ASN A 92 22.83 -0.32 -10.61
CA ASN A 92 23.45 0.63 -9.69
C ASN A 92 22.98 0.48 -8.23
N VAL A 93 22.48 -0.70 -7.86
CA VAL A 93 21.93 -0.94 -6.53
C VAL A 93 22.71 -2.01 -5.80
N ASP A 94 23.18 -1.66 -4.61
CA ASP A 94 23.72 -2.61 -3.64
C ASP A 94 22.70 -3.75 -3.43
N GLY A 95 23.06 -4.95 -3.87
CA GLY A 95 22.19 -6.13 -3.80
C GLY A 95 21.73 -6.45 -2.37
N ASN A 96 22.45 -5.99 -1.34
CA ASN A 96 22.02 -6.12 0.05
C ASN A 96 20.89 -5.15 0.40
N LYS A 97 20.94 -3.91 -0.12
CA LYS A 97 19.85 -2.93 0.04
C LYS A 97 18.58 -3.41 -0.64
N LEU A 98 18.70 -3.99 -1.83
CA LEU A 98 17.57 -4.54 -2.58
C LEU A 98 16.91 -5.72 -1.84
N LYS A 99 17.71 -6.63 -1.27
CA LYS A 99 17.21 -7.75 -0.45
C LYS A 99 16.52 -7.28 0.82
N LEU A 100 17.03 -6.23 1.47
CA LEU A 100 16.41 -5.67 2.67
C LEU A 100 15.04 -5.07 2.37
N GLU A 101 14.93 -4.33 1.26
CA GLU A 101 13.68 -3.73 0.81
C GLU A 101 12.65 -4.80 0.38
N MET A 102 13.07 -5.87 -0.31
CA MET A 102 12.21 -7.04 -0.57
C MET A 102 11.68 -7.67 0.73
N LYS A 103 12.57 -7.87 1.71
CA LYS A 103 12.20 -8.47 3.00
C LYS A 103 11.18 -7.63 3.75
N LYS A 104 11.32 -6.29 3.74
CA LYS A 104 10.34 -5.38 4.37
C LYS A 104 8.97 -5.47 3.68
N ASN A 105 8.94 -5.58 2.35
CA ASN A 105 7.70 -5.74 1.62
C ASN A 105 7.02 -7.08 1.93
N ASP A 106 7.80 -8.17 1.97
CA ASP A 106 7.28 -9.50 2.36
C ASP A 106 6.77 -9.53 3.81
N GLU A 107 7.47 -8.86 4.73
CA GLU A 107 7.04 -8.70 6.13
C GLU A 107 5.73 -7.91 6.24
N MET A 108 5.60 -6.81 5.50
CA MET A 108 4.37 -6.02 5.43
C MET A 108 3.19 -6.87 4.90
N ARG A 109 3.42 -7.67 3.86
CA ARG A 109 2.40 -8.57 3.31
C ARG A 109 1.98 -9.64 4.32
N LEU A 110 2.93 -10.24 5.03
CA LEU A 110 2.66 -11.26 6.06
C LEU A 110 1.93 -10.69 7.29
N GLU A 111 2.18 -9.44 7.68
CA GLU A 111 1.41 -8.78 8.74
C GLU A 111 -0.04 -8.51 8.32
N GLN A 112 -0.26 -8.21 7.04
CA GLN A 112 -1.59 -7.97 6.49
C GLN A 112 -2.41 -9.26 6.29
N GLU A 113 -1.76 -10.39 5.95
CA GLU A 113 -2.42 -11.70 5.81
C GLU A 113 -2.80 -12.35 7.15
N LYS A 114 -2.17 -11.94 8.27
CA LYS A 114 -2.38 -12.49 9.61
C LYS A 114 -3.44 -11.76 10.45
N ARG A 115 -3.96 -10.63 9.97
CA ARG A 115 -4.97 -9.81 10.66
C ARG A 115 -6.34 -9.99 10.01
#